data_AF-A0A1E4LH72-F1
#
_entry.id   AF-A0A1E4LH72-F1
#
_cell.length_a   1.000
_cell.length_b   1.000
_cell.length_c   1.000
_cell.angle_alpha   90.00
_cell.angle_beta   90.00
_cell.angle_gamma   90.00
#
_symmetry.space_group_name_H-M   'P 1'
#
loop_
_entity.id
_entity.type
_entity.pdbx_description
1 polymer ?
#
loop_
_entity_poly.entity_id
_entity_poly.type
_entity_poly.pdbx_seq_one_letter_code
_entity_poly.pdbx_strand_id
1 'polypeptide(L)'
;MSLHTYRDEAGAFLASMGAQGEGDAQKLAWLEEEFALLREASAVGNDARMRHQIYDMLFLLFELAAEHDFDLDEEWRVGAARKQEKYLKK
;
A
#
# COMPACT_ATOMS: atom_id res chain seq x y z
N MET A 1 1.06 15.36 -5.66
CA MET A 1 0.12 14.23 -5.83
C MET A 1 -0.29 13.79 -4.44
N SER A 2 -1.57 13.48 -4.25
CA SER A 2 -2.09 13.03 -2.96
C SER A 2 -2.16 11.50 -2.93
N LEU A 3 -2.42 10.90 -1.77
CA LEU A 3 -2.57 9.44 -1.68
C LEU A 3 -3.81 8.96 -2.46
N HIS A 4 -4.83 9.81 -2.61
CA HIS A 4 -5.94 9.54 -3.53
C HIS A 4 -5.51 9.44 -4.97
N THR A 5 -4.55 10.24 -5.42
CA THR A 5 -4.07 10.17 -6.80
C THR A 5 -3.57 8.75 -7.12
N TYR A 6 -2.76 8.17 -6.23
CA TYR A 6 -2.23 6.82 -6.42
C TYR A 6 -3.29 5.72 -6.24
N ARG A 7 -4.22 5.90 -5.29
CA ARG A 7 -5.40 5.04 -5.14
C ARG A 7 -6.23 4.99 -6.43
N ASP A 8 -6.56 6.15 -6.99
CA ASP A 8 -7.39 6.27 -8.18
C ASP A 8 -6.69 5.69 -9.42
N GLU A 9 -5.38 5.90 -9.54
CA GLU A 9 -4.56 5.28 -10.59
C GLU A 9 -4.57 3.75 -10.50
N ALA A 10 -4.39 3.18 -9.29
CA ALA A 10 -4.46 1.73 -9.08
C ALA A 10 -5.85 1.17 -9.41
N GLY A 11 -6.92 1.85 -8.96
CA GLY A 11 -8.30 1.48 -9.27
C GLY A 11 -8.61 1.52 -10.77
N ALA A 12 -8.15 2.57 -11.47
CA ALA A 12 -8.31 2.70 -12.91
C ALA A 12 -7.54 1.62 -13.68
N PHE A 13 -6.35 1.26 -13.20
CA PHE A 13 -5.56 0.17 -13.76
C PHE A 13 -6.27 -1.18 -13.62
N LEU A 14 -6.78 -1.51 -12.43
CA LEU A 14 -7.56 -2.74 -12.20
C LEU A 14 -8.80 -2.80 -13.11
N ALA A 15 -9.52 -1.69 -13.24
CA ALA A 15 -10.67 -1.58 -14.14
C ALA A 15 -10.26 -1.85 -15.60
N SER A 16 -9.10 -1.35 -16.03
CA SER A 16 -8.61 -1.55 -17.39
C SER A 16 -8.25 -3.01 -17.72
N MET A 17 -7.87 -3.80 -16.71
CA MET A 17 -7.52 -5.21 -16.86
C MET A 17 -8.70 -6.16 -16.65
N GLY A 18 -9.86 -5.65 -16.21
CA GLY A 18 -10.99 -6.49 -15.80
C GLY A 18 -10.72 -7.32 -14.55
N ALA A 19 -9.72 -6.93 -13.75
CA ALA A 19 -9.30 -7.64 -12.53
C ALA A 19 -10.02 -7.13 -11.27
N GLN A 20 -11.14 -6.42 -11.42
CA GLN A 20 -11.94 -5.96 -10.30
C GLN A 20 -12.57 -7.18 -9.59
N GLY A 21 -12.30 -7.35 -8.30
CA GLY A 21 -12.95 -8.38 -7.49
C GLY A 21 -12.14 -9.66 -7.23
N GLU A 22 -10.81 -9.64 -7.35
CA GLU A 22 -9.95 -10.73 -6.83
C GLU A 22 -10.07 -10.89 -5.29
N GLY A 23 -10.67 -9.91 -4.62
CA GLY A 23 -11.15 -9.98 -3.24
C GLY A 23 -10.06 -9.71 -2.21
N ASP A 24 -10.45 -9.09 -1.09
CA ASP A 24 -9.54 -8.66 -0.03
C ASP A 24 -8.61 -9.79 0.46
N ALA A 25 -9.14 -11.00 0.59
CA ALA A 25 -8.37 -12.16 1.07
C ALA A 25 -7.20 -12.52 0.14
N GLN A 26 -7.39 -12.43 -1.17
CA GLN A 26 -6.32 -12.72 -2.14
C GLN A 26 -5.23 -11.64 -2.10
N LYS A 27 -5.63 -10.37 -2.03
CA LYS A 27 -4.69 -9.24 -1.94
C LYS A 27 -3.89 -9.25 -0.64
N LEU A 28 -4.50 -9.66 0.46
CA LEU A 28 -3.80 -9.87 1.73
C LEU A 28 -2.80 -11.03 1.63
N ALA A 29 -3.14 -12.13 0.96
CA ALA A 29 -2.20 -13.22 0.71
C ALA A 29 -0.99 -12.76 -0.13
N TRP A 30 -1.22 -11.97 -1.19
CA TRP A 30 -0.13 -11.38 -1.97
C TRP A 30 0.72 -10.40 -1.15
N LEU A 31 0.11 -9.59 -0.28
CA LEU A 31 0.87 -8.73 0.63
C LEU A 31 1.80 -9.53 1.56
N GLU A 32 1.38 -10.71 2.01
CA GLU A 32 2.22 -11.60 2.82
C GLU A 32 3.40 -12.16 2.01
N GLU A 33 3.17 -12.54 0.76
CA GLU A 33 4.20 -13.00 -0.17
C GLU A 33 5.23 -11.90 -0.45
N GLU A 34 4.78 -10.70 -0.84
CA GLU A 34 5.65 -9.54 -1.11
C GLU A 34 6.44 -9.13 0.14
N PHE A 35 5.82 -9.19 1.32
CA PHE A 35 6.51 -8.92 2.56
C PHE A 35 7.59 -9.97 2.88
N ALA A 36 7.35 -11.25 2.57
CA ALA A 36 8.36 -12.29 2.71
C ALA A 36 9.58 -12.00 1.83
N LEU A 37 9.35 -11.62 0.57
CA LEU A 37 10.41 -11.28 -0.38
C LEU A 37 11.16 -9.99 0.01
N LEU A 38 10.46 -9.00 0.58
CA LEU A 38 11.07 -7.80 1.15
C LEU A 38 12.03 -8.14 2.31
N ARG A 39 11.64 -9.05 3.20
CA ARG A 39 12.49 -9.50 4.31
C ARG A 39 13.75 -10.18 3.80
N GLU A 40 13.62 -11.05 2.80
CA GLU A 40 14.77 -11.68 2.15
C GLU A 40 15.72 -10.63 1.54
N ALA A 41 15.17 -9.68 0.78
CA ALA A 41 15.94 -8.62 0.13
C ALA A 41 16.70 -7.76 1.14
N SER A 42 16.06 -7.43 2.27
CA SER A 42 16.68 -6.69 3.36
C SER A 42 17.80 -7.47 4.04
N ALA A 43 17.63 -8.79 4.24
CA ALA A 43 18.63 -9.62 4.90
C ALA A 43 19.94 -9.72 4.10
N VAL A 44 19.86 -9.63 2.77
CA VAL A 44 21.02 -9.69 1.88
C VAL A 44 21.51 -8.30 1.42
N GLY A 45 20.93 -7.21 1.93
CA GLY A 45 21.31 -5.84 1.57
C GLY A 45 21.06 -5.48 0.10
N ASN A 46 20.00 -6.03 -0.51
CA ASN A 46 19.66 -5.77 -1.90
C ASN A 46 18.63 -4.64 -2.03
N ASP A 47 19.11 -3.40 -2.04
CA ASP A 47 18.28 -2.19 -2.12
C ASP A 47 17.38 -2.15 -3.36
N ALA A 48 17.83 -2.68 -4.49
CA ALA A 48 17.04 -2.68 -5.72
C ALA A 48 15.80 -3.55 -5.57
N ARG A 49 15.97 -4.77 -5.03
CA ARG A 49 14.85 -5.66 -4.73
C ARG A 49 13.98 -5.08 -3.63
N MET A 50 14.55 -4.49 -2.58
CA MET A 50 13.75 -3.83 -1.53
C MET A 50 12.83 -2.73 -2.08
N ARG A 51 13.34 -1.84 -2.93
CA ARG A 51 12.52 -0.79 -3.56
C ARG A 51 11.38 -1.36 -4.38
N HIS A 52 11.64 -2.42 -5.14
CA HIS A 52 10.62 -3.07 -5.96
C HIS A 52 9.47 -3.61 -5.10
N GLN A 53 9.80 -4.35 -4.05
CA GLN A 53 8.78 -4.99 -3.21
C GLN A 53 8.01 -3.97 -2.36
N ILE A 54 8.65 -2.85 -1.97
CA ILE A 54 7.93 -1.71 -1.37
C ILE A 54 6.89 -1.15 -2.35
N TYR A 55 7.27 -1.00 -3.62
CA TYR A 55 6.33 -0.54 -4.66
C TYR A 55 5.18 -1.54 -4.85
N ASP A 56 5.45 -2.84 -4.93
CA ASP A 56 4.42 -3.87 -5.13
C ASP A 56 3.44 -3.90 -3.95
N MET A 57 3.96 -3.83 -2.72
CA MET A 57 3.11 -3.72 -1.53
C MET A 57 2.28 -2.43 -1.50
N LEU A 58 2.86 -1.29 -1.89
CA LEU A 58 2.09 -0.03 -1.99
C LEU A 58 0.98 -0.15 -3.02
N PHE A 59 1.24 -0.77 -4.16
CA PHE A 59 0.26 -0.99 -5.20
C PHE A 59 -0.92 -1.81 -4.67
N LEU A 60 -0.67 -2.96 -4.04
CA LEU A 60 -1.71 -3.80 -3.42
C LEU A 60 -2.54 -3.05 -2.35
N LEU A 61 -1.90 -2.18 -1.56
CA LEU A 61 -2.60 -1.35 -0.58
C LEU A 61 -3.49 -0.29 -1.25
N PHE A 62 -3.03 0.30 -2.35
CA PHE A 62 -3.84 1.24 -3.13
C PHE A 62 -5.01 0.57 -3.84
N GLU A 63 -4.81 -0.65 -4.35
CA GLU A 63 -5.90 -1.46 -4.91
C GLU A 63 -6.99 -1.74 -3.88
N LEU A 64 -6.61 -2.17 -2.67
CA LEU A 64 -7.54 -2.36 -1.56
C LEU A 64 -8.27 -1.04 -1.24
N ALA A 65 -7.54 0.05 -1.11
CA ALA A 65 -8.15 1.35 -0.82
C ALA A 65 -9.11 1.82 -1.92
N ALA A 66 -8.81 1.52 -3.19
CA ALA A 66 -9.64 1.89 -4.33
C ALA A 66 -10.96 1.10 -4.37
N GLU A 67 -10.92 -0.20 -4.09
CA GLU A 67 -12.13 -1.05 -4.08
C GLU A 67 -13.12 -0.65 -2.97
N HIS A 68 -12.62 -0.15 -1.84
CA HIS A 68 -13.44 0.28 -0.72
C HIS A 68 -13.69 1.80 -0.68
N ASP A 69 -13.22 2.54 -1.69
CA ASP A 69 -13.28 4.01 -1.75
C ASP A 69 -12.78 4.70 -0.47
N PHE A 70 -11.67 4.21 0.09
CA PHE A 70 -11.10 4.78 1.32
C PHE A 70 -10.46 6.14 1.07
N ASP A 71 -10.68 7.07 2.01
CA ASP A 71 -10.05 8.39 2.01
C ASP A 71 -8.65 8.34 2.64
N LEU A 72 -7.64 7.97 1.85
CA LEU A 72 -6.27 7.83 2.32
C LEU A 72 -5.63 9.16 2.74
N ASP A 73 -6.06 10.29 2.16
CA ASP A 73 -5.53 11.61 2.52
C ASP A 73 -5.99 12.01 3.93
N GLU A 74 -7.27 11.79 4.25
CA GLU A 74 -7.82 12.02 5.58
C GLU A 74 -7.20 11.07 6.61
N GLU A 75 -7.10 9.78 6.30
CA GLU A 75 -6.45 8.80 7.20
C GLU A 75 -4.99 9.17 7.48
N TRP A 76 -4.27 9.65 6.47
CA TRP A 76 -2.90 10.13 6.65
C TRP A 76 -2.83 11.35 7.58
N ARG A 77 -3.72 12.32 7.40
CA ARG A 77 -3.79 13.52 8.23
C ARG A 77 -4.11 13.18 9.69
N VAL A 78 -5.11 12.33 9.92
CA VAL A 78 -5.49 11.86 11.27
C VAL A 78 -4.36 11.07 11.90
N GLY A 79 -3.75 10.15 11.15
CA GLY A 79 -2.62 9.34 11.59
C GLY A 79 -1.40 10.20 11.97
N ALA A 80 -1.09 11.23 11.18
CA ALA A 80 -0.02 12.18 11.46
C ALA A 80 -0.25 12.92 12.80
N ALA A 81 -1.46 13.43 13.03
CA ALA A 81 -1.81 14.10 14.29
C ALA A 81 -1.63 13.17 15.51
N ARG A 82 -2.13 11.92 15.41
CA ARG A 82 -1.96 10.90 16.47
C ARG A 82 -0.49 10.57 16.74
N LYS A 83 0.33 10.47 15.69
CA LYS A 83 1.78 10.21 15.84
C LYS A 83 2.50 11.40 16.48
N GLN A 84 2.17 12.64 16.10
CA GLN A 84 2.73 13.83 16.74
C GLN A 84 2.42 13.86 18.23
N GLU A 85 1.17 13.57 18.62
CA GLU A 85 0.78 13.49 20.03
C GLU A 85 1.55 12.39 20.78
N LYS A 86 1.63 11.18 20.21
CA LYS A 86 2.26 10.02 20.85
C LYS A 86 3.78 10.14 21.02
N TYR A 87 4.47 10.71 20.03
CA TYR A 87 5.93 10.67 19.94
C TYR A 87 6.63 12.01 20.17
N LEU A 88 5.96 13.16 19.95
CA LEU A 88 6.60 14.49 20.03
C LEU A 88 6.13 15.35 21.20
N LYS A 89 4.97 15.06 21.79
CA LYS A 89 4.44 15.79 22.97
C LYS A 89 4.71 15.05 24.29
N LYS A 90 5.69 14.16 24.32
CA LYS A 90 6.17 13.54 25.57
C LYS A 90 7.01 14.53 26.38
#